data_AF-A0A8D8YIR0-F1
#
_entry.id   AF-A0A8D8YIR0-F1
#
_cell.length_a   1.000
_cell.length_b   1.000
_cell.length_c   1.000
_cell.angle_alpha   90.00
_cell.angle_beta   90.00
_cell.angle_gamma   90.00
#
_symmetry.space_group_name_H-M   'P 1'
#
loop_
_entity.id
_entity.type
_entity.pdbx_description
1 polymer ?
#
loop_
_entity_poly.entity_id
_entity_poly.type
_entity_poly.pdbx_seq_one_letter_code
_entity_poly.pdbx_strand_id
1 'polypeptide(L)'
;MTNKTQLWFRGVRSSKFRHVYGVHSKRDGCYDNVPITRNAHDSHFCAANPKFVAVVTEVAGGGAFLVLPIHRTGRLDFNSSRVTGHRGPVLDIKWNPFNDNIIASCSDDCTVKLWYIPDGGLSGNLNEWIMDLHGHKRRVGYIEWHPTAENVVASAGFDYLVS
;
A
#
# COMPACT_ATOMS: atom_id res chain seq x y z
N MET A 1 63.33 -13.23 -16.49
CA MET A 1 62.45 -13.76 -15.42
C MET A 1 62.34 -12.72 -14.30
N THR A 2 61.24 -11.97 -14.21
CA THR A 2 60.46 -11.73 -12.98
C THR A 2 59.25 -10.86 -13.28
N ASN A 3 58.08 -11.36 -12.85
CA ASN A 3 56.77 -10.74 -12.94
C ASN A 3 56.68 -9.45 -12.12
N LYS A 4 55.90 -8.48 -12.61
CA LYS A 4 55.03 -7.66 -11.75
C LYS A 4 53.68 -7.47 -12.43
N THR A 5 52.78 -8.43 -12.24
CA THR A 5 51.34 -8.23 -12.40
C THR A 5 50.93 -7.12 -11.42
N GLN A 6 50.73 -5.92 -11.95
CA GLN A 6 50.23 -4.79 -11.19
C GLN A 6 48.79 -5.10 -10.77
N LEU A 7 48.61 -5.55 -9.53
CA LEU A 7 47.29 -5.67 -8.91
C LEU A 7 46.71 -4.26 -8.82
N TRP A 8 45.81 -3.93 -9.75
CA TRP A 8 45.04 -2.71 -9.72
C TRP A 8 44.11 -2.76 -8.50
N PHE A 9 44.56 -2.19 -7.37
CA PHE A 9 43.65 -1.86 -6.28
C PHE A 9 42.59 -0.92 -6.85
N ARG A 10 41.40 -1.47 -7.16
CA ARG A 10 40.21 -0.66 -7.40
C ARG A 10 39.91 0.04 -6.08
N GLY A 11 40.38 1.28 -5.95
CA GLY A 11 40.15 2.11 -4.78
C GLY A 11 38.69 2.03 -4.31
N VAL A 12 38.51 2.07 -3.00
CA VAL A 12 37.21 1.99 -2.34
C VAL A 12 36.23 2.93 -3.07
N ARG A 13 35.16 2.37 -3.66
CA ARG A 13 34.14 3.16 -4.36
C ARG A 13 33.59 4.22 -3.40
N SER A 14 33.84 5.50 -3.67
CA SER A 14 33.24 6.57 -2.88
C SER A 14 31.73 6.56 -3.12
N SER A 15 30.94 6.50 -2.04
CA SER A 15 29.48 6.58 -2.10
C SER A 15 29.03 7.61 -1.07
N LYS A 16 28.18 8.55 -1.50
CA LYS A 16 27.51 9.50 -0.60
C LYS A 16 26.57 8.78 0.39
N PHE A 17 26.17 7.54 0.09
CA PHE A 17 25.28 6.73 0.92
C PHE A 17 26.02 5.75 1.84
N ARG A 18 27.35 5.83 1.91
CA ARG A 18 28.17 4.90 2.72
C ARG A 18 27.75 4.85 4.20
N HIS A 19 27.19 5.94 4.72
CA HIS A 19 26.83 6.09 6.13
C HIS A 19 25.32 6.26 6.35
N VAL A 20 24.48 5.80 5.42
CA VAL A 20 23.02 5.76 5.63
C VAL A 20 22.68 4.62 6.58
N TYR A 21 21.92 4.90 7.63
CA TYR A 21 21.41 3.92 8.58
C TYR A 21 19.96 4.25 8.96
N GLY A 22 19.19 3.23 9.34
CA GLY A 22 17.81 3.38 9.78
C GLY A 22 17.72 3.79 11.24
N VAL A 23 16.79 4.70 11.56
CA VAL A 23 16.41 5.06 12.93
C VAL A 23 14.93 4.78 13.08
N HIS A 24 14.56 3.97 14.06
CA HIS A 24 13.17 3.68 14.35
C HIS A 24 12.51 4.85 15.08
N SER A 25 11.22 5.05 14.82
CA SER A 25 10.43 6.03 15.57
C SER A 25 10.25 5.57 17.01
N LYS A 26 10.08 6.53 17.92
CA LYS A 26 9.65 6.24 19.30
C LYS A 26 8.22 5.69 19.28
N ARG A 27 7.84 4.97 20.33
CA ARG A 27 6.53 4.28 20.40
C ARG A 27 5.33 5.22 20.24
N ASP A 28 5.41 6.45 20.75
CA ASP A 28 4.42 7.51 20.58
C ASP A 28 4.27 7.97 19.12
N GLY A 29 5.29 7.78 18.29
CA GLY A 29 5.27 8.01 16.85
C GLY A 29 4.95 6.75 16.02
N CYS A 30 4.46 5.68 16.65
CA CYS A 30 4.05 4.44 15.98
C CYS A 30 2.52 4.26 16.01
N TYR A 31 2.00 3.36 15.18
CA TYR A 31 0.60 2.94 15.21
C TYR A 31 0.51 1.58 15.92
N ASP A 32 -0.08 1.56 17.12
CA ASP A 32 -0.24 0.35 17.93
C ASP A 32 -1.65 -0.24 17.72
N ASN A 33 -1.77 -1.57 17.89
CA ASN A 33 -3.03 -2.33 17.75
C ASN A 33 -3.68 -2.29 16.35
N VAL A 34 -2.87 -2.16 15.29
CA VAL A 34 -3.38 -2.32 13.91
C VAL A 34 -3.70 -3.80 13.66
N PRO A 35 -4.95 -4.17 13.32
CA PRO A 35 -5.34 -5.55 13.03
C PRO A 35 -4.91 -5.93 11.60
N ILE A 36 -3.62 -6.07 11.36
CA ILE A 36 -3.03 -6.36 10.05
C ILE A 36 -3.55 -7.71 9.52
N THR A 37 -3.84 -7.77 8.22
CA THR A 37 -4.26 -9.01 7.54
C THR A 37 -3.25 -10.16 7.72
N ARG A 38 -3.75 -11.40 7.82
CA ARG A 38 -2.96 -12.64 7.83
C ARG A 38 -2.96 -13.36 6.48
N ASN A 39 -3.48 -12.72 5.44
CA ASN A 39 -3.56 -13.31 4.11
C ASN A 39 -2.15 -13.62 3.58
N ALA A 40 -1.96 -14.82 3.02
CA ALA A 40 -0.69 -15.28 2.45
C ALA A 40 -0.53 -14.80 0.99
N HIS A 41 -0.77 -13.52 0.74
CA HIS A 41 -0.57 -12.88 -0.57
C HIS A 41 0.71 -12.05 -0.53
N ASP A 42 1.53 -12.14 -1.58
CA ASP A 42 2.82 -11.44 -1.66
C ASP A 42 2.66 -9.98 -2.12
N SER A 43 1.92 -9.18 -1.35
CA SER A 43 1.87 -7.72 -1.51
C SER A 43 2.38 -7.01 -0.27
N HIS A 44 2.53 -5.69 -0.35
CA HIS A 44 3.04 -4.91 0.79
C HIS A 44 2.03 -4.76 1.93
N PHE A 45 0.74 -4.99 1.67
CA PHE A 45 -0.39 -4.76 2.60
C PHE A 45 -0.47 -3.39 3.28
N CYS A 46 0.44 -2.47 2.96
CA CYS A 46 0.45 -1.11 3.44
C CYS A 46 0.91 -0.17 2.33
N ALA A 47 0.38 1.05 2.35
CA ALA A 47 0.75 2.11 1.44
C ALA A 47 0.69 3.44 2.19
N ALA A 48 1.67 4.31 1.99
CA ALA A 48 1.71 5.61 2.64
C ALA A 48 1.91 6.73 1.61
N ASN A 49 1.37 7.89 1.92
CA ASN A 49 1.60 9.14 1.19
C ASN A 49 1.84 10.28 2.21
N PRO A 50 2.02 11.53 1.78
CA PRO A 50 2.26 12.66 2.69
C PRO A 50 1.15 12.94 3.71
N LYS A 51 -0.05 12.36 3.57
CA LYS A 51 -1.21 12.64 4.44
C LYS A 51 -1.65 11.44 5.26
N PHE A 52 -1.52 10.23 4.72
CA PHE A 52 -2.12 9.03 5.26
C PHE A 52 -1.20 7.81 5.19
N VAL A 53 -1.41 6.90 6.13
CA VAL A 53 -0.93 5.51 6.10
C VAL A 53 -2.14 4.61 5.97
N ALA A 54 -2.17 3.80 4.92
CA ALA A 54 -3.17 2.79 4.69
C ALA A 54 -2.61 1.40 5.00
N VAL A 55 -3.41 0.55 5.66
CA VAL A 55 -3.02 -0.82 6.04
C VAL A 55 -4.18 -1.77 5.83
N VAL A 56 -3.96 -2.85 5.09
CA VAL A 56 -4.94 -3.91 4.88
C VAL A 56 -5.18 -4.65 6.19
N THR A 57 -6.44 -4.79 6.58
CA THR A 57 -6.82 -5.36 7.88
C THR A 57 -7.50 -6.71 7.76
N GLU A 58 -7.31 -7.53 8.79
CA GLU A 58 -8.09 -8.75 8.99
C GLU A 58 -9.52 -8.38 9.39
N VAL A 59 -10.50 -8.98 8.69
CA VAL A 59 -11.94 -8.87 8.98
C VAL A 59 -12.58 -10.24 8.85
N ALA A 60 -13.65 -10.48 9.63
CA ALA A 60 -14.34 -11.77 9.65
C ALA A 60 -15.09 -12.08 8.34
N GLY A 61 -15.43 -11.07 7.54
CA GLY A 61 -16.09 -11.24 6.26
C GLY A 61 -15.85 -10.04 5.35
N GLY A 62 -15.84 -10.28 4.03
CA GLY A 62 -15.50 -9.26 3.05
C GLY A 62 -14.00 -8.93 3.04
N GLY A 63 -13.69 -7.68 2.67
CA GLY A 63 -12.35 -7.12 2.76
C GLY A 63 -12.37 -5.67 3.21
N ALA A 64 -11.40 -5.30 4.03
CA ALA A 64 -11.28 -3.95 4.55
C ALA A 64 -9.83 -3.52 4.76
N PHE A 65 -9.62 -2.21 4.76
CA PHE A 65 -8.35 -1.60 5.12
C PHE A 65 -8.58 -0.34 5.97
N LEU A 66 -7.60 -0.02 6.80
CA LEU A 66 -7.53 1.21 7.57
C LEU A 66 -6.87 2.31 6.76
N VAL A 67 -7.28 3.55 6.99
CA VAL A 67 -6.60 4.75 6.51
C VAL A 67 -6.43 5.69 7.69
N LEU A 68 -5.18 5.94 8.06
CA LEU A 68 -4.79 6.66 9.27
C LEU A 68 -4.06 7.94 8.89
N PRO A 69 -4.47 9.12 9.37
CA PRO A 69 -3.70 10.33 9.18
C PRO A 69 -2.27 10.20 9.76
N ILE A 70 -1.26 10.71 9.05
CA ILE A 70 0.16 10.59 9.45
C ILE A 70 0.45 11.23 10.82
N HIS A 71 -0.35 12.21 11.22
CA HIS A 71 -0.21 12.94 12.49
C HIS A 71 -1.01 12.34 13.64
N ARG A 72 -1.80 11.28 13.40
CA ARG A 72 -2.64 10.64 14.41
C ARG A 72 -2.05 9.29 14.83
N THR A 73 -0.88 9.34 15.46
CA THR A 73 -0.16 8.18 15.97
C THR A 73 -0.69 7.71 17.33
N GLY A 74 -0.19 6.56 17.80
CA GLY A 74 -0.56 5.95 19.06
C GLY A 74 -1.42 4.69 18.90
N ARG A 75 -2.11 4.32 19.98
CA ARG A 75 -2.92 3.11 20.03
C ARG A 75 -4.27 3.33 19.36
N LEU A 76 -4.59 2.49 18.39
CA LEU A 76 -5.90 2.49 17.72
C LEU A 76 -6.97 1.87 18.60
N ASP A 77 -8.18 2.43 18.48
CA ASP A 77 -9.40 1.82 19.01
C ASP A 77 -9.76 0.59 18.15
N PHE A 78 -10.29 -0.45 18.78
CA PHE A 78 -10.84 -1.61 18.08
C PHE A 78 -11.95 -1.23 17.07
N ASN A 79 -12.71 -0.18 17.38
CA ASN A 79 -13.78 0.35 16.55
C ASN A 79 -13.33 1.43 15.56
N SER A 80 -12.02 1.54 15.29
CA SER A 80 -11.50 2.49 14.31
C SER A 80 -12.17 2.30 12.95
N SER A 81 -12.60 3.40 12.36
CA SER A 81 -13.28 3.44 11.06
C SER A 81 -12.40 2.87 9.95
N ARG A 82 -13.02 2.11 9.04
CA ARG A 82 -12.33 1.40 7.96
C ARG A 82 -12.97 1.69 6.61
N VAL A 83 -12.26 1.41 5.53
CA VAL A 83 -12.84 1.28 4.21
C VAL A 83 -13.38 -0.13 4.04
N THR A 84 -14.69 -0.27 3.84
CA THR A 84 -15.44 -1.53 3.86
C THR A 84 -16.45 -1.58 2.71
N GLY A 85 -16.01 -2.03 1.54
CA GLY A 85 -16.94 -2.28 0.41
C GLY A 85 -16.55 -3.43 -0.51
N HIS A 86 -15.42 -4.11 -0.24
CA HIS A 86 -15.08 -5.34 -0.94
C HIS A 86 -15.79 -6.55 -0.33
N ARG A 87 -16.21 -7.48 -1.18
CA ARG A 87 -16.91 -8.72 -0.79
C ARG A 87 -15.95 -9.88 -0.49
N GLY A 88 -14.66 -9.70 -0.76
CA GLY A 88 -13.59 -10.62 -0.42
C GLY A 88 -12.36 -9.89 0.09
N PRO A 89 -11.34 -10.62 0.59
CA PRO A 89 -10.11 -10.03 1.11
C PRO A 89 -9.49 -9.02 0.14
N VAL A 90 -9.04 -7.88 0.68
CA VAL A 90 -8.25 -6.91 -0.09
C VAL A 90 -6.84 -7.48 -0.24
N LEU A 91 -6.32 -7.47 -1.46
CA LEU A 91 -5.04 -8.09 -1.82
C LEU A 91 -3.93 -7.08 -2.04
N ASP A 92 -4.25 -5.87 -2.53
CA ASP A 92 -3.29 -4.78 -2.70
C ASP A 92 -3.99 -3.43 -2.59
N ILE A 93 -3.24 -2.40 -2.20
CA ILE A 93 -3.70 -1.02 -2.08
C ILE A 93 -2.62 -0.04 -2.55
N LYS A 94 -3.02 0.99 -3.31
CA LYS A 94 -2.07 1.97 -3.87
C LYS A 94 -2.66 3.38 -3.90
N TRP A 95 -1.91 4.34 -3.36
CA TRP A 95 -2.24 5.76 -3.44
C TRP A 95 -2.05 6.28 -4.87
N ASN A 96 -2.95 7.15 -5.31
CA ASN A 96 -2.83 7.84 -6.58
C ASN A 96 -1.67 8.86 -6.51
N PRO A 97 -0.72 8.85 -7.47
CA PRO A 97 0.44 9.75 -7.44
C PRO A 97 0.11 11.22 -7.73
N PHE A 98 -1.08 11.53 -8.25
CA PHE A 98 -1.55 12.88 -8.58
C PHE A 98 -2.54 13.44 -7.55
N ASN A 99 -3.07 12.59 -6.65
CA ASN A 99 -4.05 13.01 -5.65
C ASN A 99 -3.92 12.20 -4.36
N ASP A 100 -3.40 12.85 -3.31
CA ASP A 100 -3.16 12.23 -1.99
C ASP A 100 -4.44 11.78 -1.26
N ASN A 101 -5.62 12.15 -1.74
CA ASN A 101 -6.91 11.73 -1.18
C ASN A 101 -7.51 10.54 -1.93
N ILE A 102 -6.89 10.05 -3.00
CA ILE A 102 -7.41 8.92 -3.78
C ILE A 102 -6.54 7.69 -3.56
N ILE A 103 -7.18 6.57 -3.22
CA ILE A 103 -6.56 5.26 -3.09
C ILE A 103 -7.31 4.22 -3.93
N ALA A 104 -6.56 3.32 -4.57
CA ALA A 104 -7.09 2.15 -5.24
C ALA A 104 -6.91 0.91 -4.36
N SER A 105 -7.85 -0.04 -4.44
CA SER A 105 -7.75 -1.35 -3.83
C SER A 105 -8.23 -2.45 -4.77
N CYS A 106 -7.57 -3.62 -4.73
CA CYS A 106 -8.03 -4.82 -5.42
C CYS A 106 -8.37 -5.93 -4.43
N SER A 107 -9.20 -6.87 -4.86
CA SER A 107 -9.72 -7.90 -3.98
C SER A 107 -9.88 -9.26 -4.64
N ASP A 108 -10.02 -10.26 -3.79
CA ASP A 108 -10.49 -11.60 -4.11
C ASP A 108 -11.89 -11.62 -4.75
N ASP A 109 -12.69 -10.55 -4.58
CA ASP A 109 -14.00 -10.39 -5.21
C ASP A 109 -13.96 -10.04 -6.71
N CYS A 110 -12.77 -10.10 -7.33
CA CYS A 110 -12.50 -9.84 -8.75
C CYS A 110 -12.64 -8.37 -9.18
N THR A 111 -12.77 -7.43 -8.24
CA THR A 111 -12.94 -6.00 -8.54
C THR A 111 -11.73 -5.16 -8.14
N VAL A 112 -11.61 -4.00 -8.78
CA VAL A 112 -10.77 -2.88 -8.34
C VAL A 112 -11.67 -1.71 -7.99
N LYS A 113 -11.47 -1.13 -6.80
CA LYS A 113 -12.26 0.02 -6.34
C LYS A 113 -11.37 1.23 -6.08
N LEU A 114 -11.88 2.41 -6.40
CA LEU A 114 -11.26 3.70 -6.08
C LEU A 114 -12.02 4.39 -4.96
N TRP A 115 -11.30 4.99 -4.02
CA TRP A 115 -11.88 5.60 -2.83
C TRP A 115 -11.38 7.02 -2.64
N TYR A 116 -12.26 7.92 -2.19
CA TYR A 116 -11.89 9.26 -1.77
C TYR A 116 -11.81 9.30 -0.25
N ILE A 117 -10.66 9.69 0.28
CA ILE A 117 -10.39 9.82 1.71
C ILE A 117 -10.49 11.31 2.08
N PRO A 118 -11.36 11.70 3.02
CA PRO A 118 -11.43 13.09 3.49
C PRO A 118 -10.14 13.54 4.19
N ASP A 119 -9.82 14.84 4.15
CA ASP A 119 -8.60 15.40 4.73
C ASP A 119 -8.42 15.11 6.22
N GLY A 120 -9.53 15.11 6.98
CA GLY A 120 -9.54 14.77 8.41
C GLY A 120 -9.42 13.27 8.71
N GLY A 121 -9.31 12.43 7.68
CA GLY A 121 -9.46 10.99 7.78
C GLY A 121 -10.92 10.54 7.84
N LEU A 122 -11.13 9.28 8.17
CA LEU A 122 -12.45 8.67 8.23
C LEU A 122 -13.17 9.06 9.54
N SER A 123 -14.42 9.53 9.43
CA SER A 123 -15.32 9.78 10.56
C SER A 123 -16.25 8.59 10.86
N GLY A 124 -16.35 7.65 9.93
CA GLY A 124 -17.14 6.42 10.00
C GLY A 124 -16.64 5.44 8.94
N ASN A 125 -17.20 4.23 8.91
CA ASN A 125 -16.83 3.27 7.87
C ASN A 125 -17.19 3.82 6.48
N LEU A 126 -16.22 3.79 5.57
CA LEU A 126 -16.41 4.21 4.19
C LEU A 126 -16.79 2.99 3.35
N ASN A 127 -18.02 2.96 2.87
CA ASN A 127 -18.58 1.89 2.03
C ASN A 127 -18.90 2.34 0.61
N GLU A 128 -18.81 3.65 0.33
CA GLU A 128 -19.01 4.23 -0.99
C GLU A 128 -17.68 4.41 -1.72
N TRP A 129 -17.62 3.96 -2.98
CA TRP A 129 -16.46 4.10 -3.86
C TRP A 129 -16.71 5.20 -4.90
N ILE A 130 -15.62 5.80 -5.39
CA ILE A 130 -15.66 6.70 -6.56
C ILE A 130 -15.94 5.89 -7.82
N MET A 131 -15.29 4.73 -7.94
CA MET A 131 -15.35 3.89 -9.13
C MET A 131 -15.25 2.42 -8.72
N ASP A 132 -15.99 1.57 -9.44
CA ASP A 132 -15.95 0.12 -9.32
C ASP A 132 -15.62 -0.47 -10.69
N LEU A 133 -14.40 -0.97 -10.82
CA LEU A 133 -13.85 -1.47 -12.07
C LEU A 133 -14.02 -2.98 -12.14
N HIS A 134 -14.73 -3.41 -13.18
CA HIS A 134 -15.03 -4.80 -13.49
C HIS A 134 -14.31 -5.18 -14.78
N GLY A 135 -13.61 -6.32 -14.77
CA GLY A 135 -12.92 -6.82 -15.96
C GLY A 135 -12.29 -8.18 -15.73
N HIS A 136 -11.72 -8.39 -14.56
CA HIS A 136 -11.16 -9.68 -14.18
C HIS A 136 -12.24 -10.70 -13.82
N LYS A 137 -12.00 -11.96 -14.17
CA LYS A 137 -12.88 -13.12 -13.87
C LYS A 137 -12.43 -13.92 -12.66
N ARG A 138 -11.28 -13.54 -12.09
CA ARG A 138 -10.68 -14.11 -10.87
C ARG A 138 -10.13 -12.98 -10.02
N ARG A 139 -9.70 -13.33 -8.81
CA ARG A 139 -9.10 -12.39 -7.87
C ARG A 139 -8.06 -11.49 -8.51
N VAL A 140 -8.09 -10.22 -8.15
CA VAL A 140 -7.15 -9.22 -8.62
C VAL A 140 -6.07 -9.06 -7.54
N GLY A 141 -4.85 -9.45 -7.87
CA GLY A 141 -3.76 -9.54 -6.90
C GLY A 141 -2.92 -8.27 -6.80
N TYR A 142 -2.81 -7.52 -7.89
CA TYR A 142 -1.89 -6.38 -7.96
C TYR A 142 -2.54 -5.21 -8.68
N ILE A 143 -2.24 -4.00 -8.21
CA ILE A 143 -2.58 -2.74 -8.84
C ILE A 143 -1.32 -1.87 -8.91
N GLU A 144 -1.16 -1.09 -9.98
CA GLU A 144 -0.18 -0.01 -10.03
C GLU A 144 -0.74 1.19 -10.80
N TRP A 145 -0.61 2.39 -10.23
CA TRP A 145 -0.96 3.64 -10.92
C TRP A 145 0.11 4.00 -11.95
N HIS A 146 -0.31 4.55 -13.09
CA HIS A 146 0.65 5.08 -14.05
C HIS A 146 1.37 6.29 -13.46
N PRO A 147 2.72 6.37 -13.50
CA PRO A 147 3.47 7.40 -12.78
C PRO A 147 3.38 8.79 -13.42
N THR A 148 2.96 8.90 -14.68
CA THR A 148 2.94 10.17 -15.44
C THR A 148 1.63 10.49 -16.15
N ALA A 149 0.65 9.58 -16.11
CA ALA A 149 -0.62 9.75 -16.81
C ALA A 149 -1.73 9.68 -15.78
N GLU A 150 -2.44 10.79 -15.64
CA GLU A 150 -3.52 10.91 -14.67
C GLU A 150 -4.66 9.95 -15.02
N ASN A 151 -5.29 9.37 -13.99
CA ASN A 151 -6.42 8.46 -14.12
C ASN A 151 -6.14 7.15 -14.89
N VAL A 152 -4.87 6.78 -15.06
CA VAL A 152 -4.47 5.49 -15.62
C VAL A 152 -3.98 4.58 -14.49
N VAL A 153 -4.55 3.38 -14.42
CA VAL A 153 -4.20 2.34 -13.45
C VAL A 153 -4.16 1.00 -14.17
N ALA A 154 -3.16 0.17 -13.86
CA ALA A 154 -3.04 -1.19 -14.35
C ALA A 154 -3.40 -2.17 -13.22
N SER A 155 -4.11 -3.24 -13.55
CA SER A 155 -4.42 -4.33 -12.63
C SER A 155 -4.03 -5.69 -13.21
N ALA A 156 -3.54 -6.59 -12.35
CA ALA A 156 -3.19 -7.95 -12.73
C ALA A 156 -3.99 -8.98 -11.92
N GLY A 157 -4.69 -9.86 -12.64
CA GLY A 157 -5.58 -10.87 -12.06
C GLY A 157 -5.05 -12.30 -12.21
N PHE A 158 -5.61 -13.19 -11.39
CA PHE A 158 -5.33 -14.63 -11.44
C PHE A 158 -6.07 -15.34 -12.60
N ASP A 159 -6.70 -14.57 -13.47
CA ASP A 159 -7.21 -14.97 -14.77
C ASP A 159 -6.17 -14.80 -15.89
N TYR A 160 -4.93 -14.46 -15.53
CA TYR A 160 -3.81 -14.24 -16.45
C TYR A 160 -4.01 -13.03 -17.37
N LEU A 161 -4.83 -12.06 -16.94
CA LEU A 161 -5.03 -10.80 -17.63
C LEU A 161 -4.31 -9.67 -16.91
N VAL A 162 -3.86 -8.70 -17.70
CA VAL A 162 -3.48 -7.37 -17.25
C VAL A 162 -4.40 -6.39 -17.98
N SER A 163 -5.11 -5.55 -17.23
CA SER A 163 -6.06 -4.56 -17.76
C SER A 163 -5.74 -3.17 -17.26
#